data_AF-A0A7S0J9D9-F1
#
_entry.id   AF-A0A7S0J9D9-F1
#
_cell.length_a   1.000
_cell.length_b   1.000
_cell.length_c   1.000
_cell.angle_alpha   90.00
_cell.angle_beta   90.00
_cell.angle_gamma   90.00
#
_symmetry.space_group_name_H-M   'P 1'
#
loop_
_entity.id
_entity.type
_entity.pdbx_description
1 polymer ?
#
loop_
_entity_poly.entity_id
_entity_poly.type
_entity_poly.pdbx_seq_one_letter_code
_entity_poly.pdbx_strand_id
1 'polypeptide(L)'
;HDVTRGHTRSHEVTRDQTRPTQVSAADAGDEGVAEGLAECRAAVRLAVERAEGVTGELTRAEADQRMALSNAHEYLTLMGHTCVGWMWLRSATAAAKGLRRLGRGAADEESFYRGKLHTALFFVRHELPRTEVMANLLRRRDPTVDSMQPGWF
;
A
#
# COMPACT_ATOMS: atom_id res chain seq x y z
N HIS A 1 48.60 -6.46 65.71
CA HIS A 1 48.56 -7.28 64.49
C HIS A 1 47.24 -8.06 64.49
N ASP A 2 46.54 -8.06 63.35
CA ASP A 2 45.23 -8.69 63.03
C ASP A 2 43.97 -8.11 63.69
N VAL A 3 42.98 -7.49 63.01
CA VAL A 3 42.28 -7.75 61.72
C VAL A 3 41.56 -9.12 61.81
N THR A 4 40.22 -9.27 61.80
CA THR A 4 39.28 -8.85 60.75
C THR A 4 37.81 -9.01 61.17
N ARG A 5 36.98 -8.16 60.54
CA ARG A 5 35.51 -8.09 60.47
C ARG A 5 34.80 -9.41 60.14
N GLY A 6 33.58 -9.57 60.66
CA GLY A 6 32.49 -10.34 60.04
C GLY A 6 31.27 -9.45 59.86
N HIS A 7 31.15 -8.80 58.70
CA HIS A 7 29.98 -7.99 58.32
C HIS A 7 28.88 -8.89 57.76
N THR A 8 27.66 -8.68 58.26
CA THR A 8 26.41 -9.27 57.79
C THR A 8 26.18 -8.91 56.31
N ARG A 9 25.95 -9.96 55.50
CA ARG A 9 25.73 -9.87 54.06
C ARG A 9 24.30 -9.41 53.79
N SER A 10 24.11 -8.11 53.57
CA SER A 10 22.87 -7.58 52.99
C SER A 10 22.76 -8.06 51.54
N HIS A 11 21.75 -8.87 51.26
CA HIS A 11 21.34 -9.20 49.91
C HIS A 11 20.66 -7.97 49.29
N GLU A 12 21.42 -7.19 48.55
CA GLU A 12 20.89 -6.12 47.71
C GLU A 12 20.33 -6.75 46.44
N VAL A 13 19.00 -6.86 46.39
CA VAL A 13 18.23 -7.24 45.21
C VAL A 13 18.40 -6.12 44.18
N THR A 14 19.31 -6.32 43.22
CA THR A 14 19.41 -5.51 42.00
C THR A 14 18.09 -5.63 41.23
N ARG A 15 17.18 -4.67 41.43
CA ARG A 15 16.01 -4.51 40.57
C ARG A 15 16.50 -4.00 39.23
N ASP A 16 16.50 -4.90 38.25
CA ASP A 16 16.64 -4.61 36.83
C ASP A 16 15.56 -3.59 36.43
N GLN A 17 15.99 -2.34 36.23
CA GLN A 17 15.14 -1.28 35.71
C GLN A 17 15.21 -1.34 34.18
N THR A 18 14.39 -2.20 33.56
CA THR A 18 14.04 -2.04 32.15
C THR A 18 13.17 -0.79 32.02
N ARG A 19 13.83 0.36 31.79
CA ARG A 19 13.18 1.62 31.47
C ARG A 19 12.46 1.46 30.12
N PRO A 20 11.13 1.67 30.03
CA PRO A 20 10.45 1.59 28.74
C PRO A 20 11.05 2.63 27.79
N THR A 21 11.50 2.19 26.62
CA THR A 21 11.97 3.06 25.54
C THR A 21 10.80 3.95 25.11
N GLN A 22 10.79 5.21 25.54
CA GLN A 22 9.82 6.19 25.05
C GLN A 22 10.17 6.52 23.60
N VAL A 23 9.40 5.96 22.65
CA VAL A 23 9.45 6.31 21.24
C VAL A 23 9.04 7.78 21.10
N SER A 24 9.86 8.61 20.45
CA SER A 24 9.55 10.03 20.24
C SER A 24 8.39 10.17 19.25
N ALA A 25 7.61 11.26 19.35
CA ALA A 25 6.55 11.57 18.38
C ALA A 25 7.09 11.69 16.94
N ALA A 26 8.36 12.08 16.78
CA ALA A 26 9.04 12.11 15.47
C ALA A 26 9.29 10.69 14.93
N ASP A 27 9.69 9.75 15.80
CA ASP A 27 9.95 8.36 15.44
C ASP A 27 8.65 7.64 15.05
N ALA A 28 7.59 7.82 15.84
CA ALA A 28 6.24 7.33 15.51
C ALA A 28 5.71 7.92 14.18
N GLY A 29 6.06 9.18 13.89
CA GLY A 29 5.73 9.82 12.62
C GLY A 29 6.43 9.20 11.41
N ASP A 30 7.72 8.87 11.51
CA ASP A 30 8.47 8.23 10.43
C ASP A 30 8.09 6.74 10.27
N GLU A 31 7.76 6.04 11.37
CA GLU A 31 7.21 4.68 11.34
C GLU A 31 5.87 4.63 10.60
N GLY A 32 4.93 5.51 10.92
CA GLY A 32 3.63 5.57 10.23
C GLY A 32 3.76 5.91 8.74
N VAL A 33 4.75 6.74 8.37
CA VAL A 33 5.06 7.03 6.97
C VAL A 33 5.61 5.79 6.25
N ALA A 34 6.51 5.04 6.91
CA ALA A 34 7.09 3.83 6.36
C ALA A 34 6.04 2.72 6.17
N GLU A 35 5.17 2.52 7.16
CA GLU A 35 4.06 1.56 7.11
C GLU A 35 3.09 1.91 5.98
N GLY A 36 2.65 3.16 5.89
CA GLY A 36 1.73 3.58 4.84
C GLY A 36 2.31 3.43 3.42
N LEU A 37 3.62 3.66 3.26
CA LEU A 37 4.31 3.41 2.01
C LEU A 37 4.43 1.91 1.67
N ALA A 38 4.65 1.06 2.68
CA ALA A 38 4.67 -0.39 2.51
C ALA A 38 3.31 -0.92 2.06
N GLU A 39 2.21 -0.42 2.67
CA GLU A 39 0.85 -0.73 2.27
C GLU A 39 0.59 -0.34 0.81
N CYS A 40 0.91 0.91 0.43
CA CYS A 40 0.75 1.38 -0.94
C CYS A 40 1.51 0.49 -1.94
N ARG A 41 2.73 0.07 -1.59
CA ARG A 41 3.55 -0.81 -2.44
C ARG A 41 2.91 -2.18 -2.61
N ALA A 42 2.42 -2.78 -1.52
CA ALA A 42 1.76 -4.09 -1.55
C ALA A 42 0.48 -4.04 -2.39
N ALA A 43 -0.36 -3.03 -2.19
CA ALA A 43 -1.61 -2.88 -2.93
C ALA A 43 -1.39 -2.66 -4.44
N VAL A 44 -0.41 -1.83 -4.82
CA VAL A 44 -0.07 -1.60 -6.23
C VAL A 44 0.55 -2.84 -6.88
N ARG A 45 1.37 -3.61 -6.15
CA ARG A 45 1.89 -4.89 -6.67
C ARG A 45 0.77 -5.86 -7.02
N LEU A 46 -0.19 -6.05 -6.10
CA LEU A 46 -1.37 -6.89 -6.35
C LEU A 46 -2.19 -6.42 -7.55
N ALA A 47 -2.36 -5.11 -7.73
CA ALA A 47 -3.04 -4.56 -8.90
C ALA A 47 -2.29 -4.86 -10.22
N VAL A 48 -0.96 -4.71 -10.22
CA VAL A 48 -0.11 -5.06 -11.37
C VAL A 48 -0.19 -6.56 -11.68
N GLU A 49 -0.08 -7.44 -10.69
CA GLU A 49 -0.19 -8.89 -10.88
C GLU A 49 -1.54 -9.29 -11.50
N ARG A 50 -2.63 -8.66 -11.07
CA ARG A 50 -3.96 -8.87 -11.68
C ARG A 50 -4.00 -8.40 -13.13
N ALA A 51 -3.45 -7.23 -13.41
CA ALA A 51 -3.40 -6.67 -14.76
C ALA A 51 -2.56 -7.54 -15.70
N GLU A 52 -1.39 -8.00 -15.26
CA GLU A 52 -0.51 -8.92 -16.01
C GLU A 52 -1.20 -10.25 -16.28
N GLY A 53 -1.86 -10.84 -15.27
CA GLY A 53 -2.60 -12.08 -15.41
C GLY A 53 -3.70 -11.99 -16.48
N VAL A 54 -4.56 -10.97 -16.37
CA VAL A 54 -5.64 -10.72 -17.34
C VAL A 54 -5.08 -10.46 -18.75
N THR A 55 -4.06 -9.62 -18.86
CA THR A 55 -3.44 -9.29 -20.17
C THR A 55 -2.84 -10.55 -20.82
N GLY A 56 -2.17 -11.38 -20.02
CA GLY A 56 -1.62 -12.65 -20.49
C GLY A 56 -2.69 -13.64 -20.95
N GLU A 57 -3.84 -13.70 -20.28
CA GLU A 57 -4.96 -14.55 -20.70
C GLU A 57 -5.60 -14.05 -22.01
N LEU A 58 -5.84 -12.74 -22.12
CA LEU A 58 -6.43 -12.12 -23.30
C LEU A 58 -5.55 -12.27 -24.55
N THR A 59 -4.23 -12.13 -24.40
CA THR A 59 -3.28 -12.22 -25.54
C THR A 59 -3.04 -13.64 -26.04
N ARG A 60 -3.24 -14.66 -25.21
CA ARG A 60 -3.12 -16.07 -25.62
C ARG A 60 -4.36 -16.60 -26.32
N ALA A 61 -5.51 -15.94 -26.14
CA ALA A 61 -6.76 -16.35 -26.74
C ALA A 61 -6.84 -15.84 -28.20
N GLU A 62 -6.10 -16.48 -29.12
CA GLU A 62 -6.04 -16.13 -30.55
C GLU A 62 -7.42 -16.09 -31.26
N ALA A 63 -8.49 -16.60 -30.64
CA ALA A 63 -9.83 -16.68 -31.21
C ALA A 63 -10.87 -15.70 -30.61
N ASP A 64 -10.52 -14.91 -29.59
CA ASP A 64 -11.53 -14.27 -28.72
C ASP A 64 -11.56 -12.73 -28.81
N GLN A 65 -11.21 -12.19 -29.98
CA GLN A 65 -11.14 -10.74 -30.21
C GLN A 65 -12.50 -10.03 -29.93
N ARG A 66 -13.63 -10.71 -30.13
CA ARG A 66 -14.96 -10.20 -29.76
C ARG A 66 -15.17 -10.16 -28.25
N MET A 67 -14.75 -11.19 -27.53
CA MET A 67 -14.82 -11.20 -26.06
C MET A 67 -13.90 -10.18 -25.40
N ALA A 68 -12.73 -9.93 -25.99
CA ALA A 68 -11.82 -8.88 -25.54
C ALA A 68 -12.42 -7.48 -25.75
N LEU A 69 -13.18 -7.27 -26.83
CA LEU A 69 -13.87 -6.02 -27.11
C LEU A 69 -15.14 -5.84 -26.27
N SER A 70 -15.91 -6.91 -26.01
CA SER A 70 -17.14 -6.84 -25.23
C SER A 70 -16.91 -6.47 -23.77
N ASN A 71 -15.72 -6.78 -23.24
CA ASN A 71 -15.29 -6.41 -21.88
C ASN A 71 -14.16 -5.36 -21.88
N ALA A 72 -14.03 -4.57 -22.94
CA ALA A 72 -12.98 -3.56 -23.05
C ALA A 72 -13.09 -2.49 -21.95
N HIS A 73 -14.30 -2.20 -21.49
CA HIS A 73 -14.53 -1.23 -20.42
C HIS A 73 -13.89 -1.67 -19.09
N GLU A 74 -14.11 -2.91 -18.70
CA GLU A 74 -13.56 -3.53 -17.49
C GLU A 74 -12.04 -3.59 -17.57
N TYR A 75 -11.51 -3.96 -18.74
CA TYR A 75 -10.07 -4.00 -18.97
C TYR A 75 -9.42 -2.61 -18.85
N LEU A 76 -9.98 -1.60 -19.51
CA LEU A 76 -9.49 -0.22 -19.42
C LEU A 76 -9.61 0.33 -17.99
N THR A 77 -10.67 -0.05 -17.27
CA THR A 77 -10.85 0.33 -15.87
C THR A 77 -9.79 -0.31 -14.97
N LEU A 78 -9.51 -1.60 -15.13
CA LEU A 78 -8.43 -2.32 -14.43
C LEU A 78 -7.07 -1.66 -14.69
N MET A 79 -6.74 -1.43 -15.95
CA MET A 79 -5.47 -0.80 -16.33
C MET A 79 -5.37 0.64 -15.83
N GLY A 80 -6.45 1.42 -15.94
CA GLY A 80 -6.52 2.80 -15.47
C GLY A 80 -6.27 2.92 -13.97
N HIS A 81 -6.96 2.12 -13.15
CA HIS A 81 -6.75 2.12 -11.70
C HIS A 81 -5.33 1.67 -11.33
N THR A 82 -4.78 0.69 -12.06
CA THR A 82 -3.41 0.21 -11.85
C THR A 82 -2.39 1.33 -12.14
N CYS A 83 -2.52 2.04 -13.26
CA CYS A 83 -1.67 3.17 -13.63
C CYS A 83 -1.77 4.32 -12.61
N VAL A 84 -2.98 4.68 -12.17
CA VAL A 84 -3.19 5.73 -11.16
C VAL A 84 -2.62 5.32 -9.80
N GLY A 85 -2.80 4.05 -9.40
CA GLY A 85 -2.17 3.51 -8.19
C GLY A 85 -0.65 3.61 -8.24
N TRP A 86 -0.04 3.29 -9.38
CA TRP A 86 1.40 3.45 -9.58
C TRP A 86 1.86 4.92 -9.49
N MET A 87 1.10 5.86 -10.06
CA MET A 87 1.39 7.30 -9.92
C MET A 87 1.31 7.75 -8.46
N TRP A 88 0.32 7.28 -7.70
CA TRP A 88 0.21 7.57 -6.26
C TRP A 88 1.36 6.98 -5.46
N LEU A 89 1.79 5.75 -5.75
CA LEU A 89 2.96 5.14 -5.10
C LEU A 89 4.23 5.97 -5.34
N ARG A 90 4.43 6.48 -6.56
CA ARG A 90 5.56 7.37 -6.88
C ARG A 90 5.49 8.68 -6.09
N SER A 91 4.30 9.30 -6.04
CA SER A 91 4.04 10.51 -5.28
C SER A 91 4.29 10.31 -3.78
N ALA A 92 3.75 9.24 -3.18
CA ALA A 92 3.96 8.88 -1.79
C ALA A 92 5.44 8.59 -1.48
N THR A 93 6.16 7.92 -2.38
CA THR A 93 7.60 7.68 -2.23
C THR A 93 8.39 9.00 -2.23
N ALA A 94 8.03 9.94 -3.10
CA ALA A 94 8.67 11.26 -3.14
C ALA A 94 8.34 12.07 -1.87
N ALA A 95 7.09 12.01 -1.40
CA ALA A 95 6.64 12.68 -0.19
C ALA A 95 7.36 12.16 1.06
N ALA A 96 7.49 10.84 1.21
CA ALA A 96 8.25 10.23 2.30
C ALA A 96 9.72 10.67 2.31
N LYS A 97 10.36 10.74 1.13
CA LYS A 97 11.73 11.26 0.99
C LYS A 97 11.81 12.76 1.31
N GLY A 98 10.78 13.52 0.93
CA GLY A 98 10.66 14.95 1.24
C GLY A 98 10.62 15.20 2.74
N LEU A 99 9.73 14.49 3.46
CA LEU A 99 9.58 14.58 4.92
C LEU A 99 10.90 14.34 5.65
N ARG A 100 11.68 13.33 5.25
CA ARG A 100 12.98 13.03 5.87
C ARG A 100 14.05 14.10 5.67
N ARG A 101 13.87 14.98 4.69
CA ARG A 101 14.82 16.05 4.35
C ARG A 101 14.40 17.40 4.90
N LEU A 102 13.21 17.50 5.49
CA LEU A 102 12.72 18.78 6.00
C LEU A 102 13.56 19.24 7.19
N GLY A 103 13.93 20.52 7.13
CA GLY A 103 14.52 21.23 8.25
C GLY A 103 13.48 21.84 9.18
N ARG A 104 13.93 22.49 10.24
CA ARG A 104 13.06 23.26 11.14
C ARG A 104 12.39 24.41 10.36
N GLY A 105 11.10 24.64 10.61
CA GLY A 105 10.35 25.76 10.03
C GLY A 105 9.63 25.49 8.71
N ALA A 106 9.59 24.24 8.23
CA ALA A 106 8.95 23.85 6.97
C ALA A 106 7.56 23.22 7.17
N ALA A 107 6.69 23.89 7.93
CA ALA A 107 5.38 23.36 8.35
C ALA A 107 4.42 23.16 7.16
N ASP A 108 4.48 24.05 6.17
CA ASP A 108 3.64 23.99 4.97
C ASP A 108 4.05 22.81 4.07
N GLU A 109 5.36 22.61 3.87
CA GLU A 109 5.89 21.48 3.13
C GLU A 109 5.62 20.15 3.84
N GLU A 110 5.74 20.12 5.16
CA GLU A 110 5.38 18.94 5.96
C GLU A 110 3.90 18.57 5.72
N SER A 111 3.00 19.55 5.84
CA SER A 111 1.56 19.36 5.60
C SER A 111 1.27 18.89 4.18
N PHE A 112 1.95 19.46 3.18
CA PHE A 112 1.83 19.06 1.79
C PHE A 112 2.23 17.59 1.56
N TYR A 113 3.38 17.16 2.08
CA TYR A 113 3.84 15.78 1.92
C TYR A 113 2.98 14.77 2.68
N ARG A 114 2.54 15.11 3.90
CA ARG A 114 1.59 14.28 4.65
C ARG A 114 0.26 14.16 3.89
N GLY A 115 -0.21 15.23 3.27
CA GLY A 115 -1.38 15.21 2.38
C GLY A 115 -1.20 14.24 1.21
N LYS A 116 -0.06 14.27 0.51
CA LYS A 116 0.24 13.33 -0.58
C LYS A 116 0.19 11.87 -0.13
N LEU A 117 0.77 11.57 1.04
CA LEU A 117 0.74 10.20 1.59
C LEU A 117 -0.68 9.79 1.95
N HIS A 118 -1.45 10.67 2.59
CA HIS A 118 -2.82 10.40 2.98
C HIS A 118 -3.72 10.14 1.75
N THR A 119 -3.59 10.93 0.69
CA THR A 119 -4.35 10.71 -0.54
C THR A 119 -3.96 9.40 -1.23
N ALA A 120 -2.67 9.04 -1.23
CA ALA A 120 -2.24 7.75 -1.76
C ALA A 120 -2.85 6.59 -0.97
N LEU A 121 -2.85 6.67 0.37
CA LEU A 121 -3.49 5.69 1.26
C LEU A 121 -4.98 5.58 1.00
N PHE A 122 -5.67 6.72 0.87
CA PHE A 122 -7.08 6.73 0.50
C PHE A 122 -7.31 5.96 -0.81
N PHE A 123 -6.52 6.25 -1.85
CA PHE A 123 -6.66 5.63 -3.16
C PHE A 123 -6.45 4.11 -3.10
N VAL A 124 -5.36 3.64 -2.45
CA VAL A 124 -5.07 2.20 -2.39
C VAL A 124 -6.06 1.43 -1.52
N ARG A 125 -6.70 2.08 -0.54
CA ARG A 125 -7.72 1.48 0.33
C ARG A 125 -9.13 1.47 -0.27
N HIS A 126 -9.51 2.51 -1.01
CA HIS A 126 -10.91 2.71 -1.43
C HIS A 126 -11.14 2.48 -2.92
N GLU A 127 -10.17 2.85 -3.76
CA GLU A 127 -10.33 2.85 -5.22
C GLU A 127 -9.64 1.64 -5.84
N LEU A 128 -8.40 1.36 -5.43
CA LEU A 128 -7.61 0.28 -6.00
C LEU A 128 -8.20 -1.14 -5.82
N PRO A 129 -8.96 -1.47 -4.76
CA PRO A 129 -9.61 -2.79 -4.64
C PRO A 129 -10.57 -3.11 -5.80
N ARG A 130 -11.10 -2.10 -6.50
CA ARG A 130 -11.95 -2.32 -7.69
C ARG A 130 -11.24 -3.11 -8.79
N THR A 131 -9.90 -3.06 -8.85
CA THR A 131 -9.11 -3.87 -9.78
C THR A 131 -9.36 -5.37 -9.62
N GLU A 132 -9.69 -5.83 -8.42
CA GLU A 132 -10.02 -7.23 -8.17
C GLU A 132 -11.34 -7.64 -8.84
N VAL A 133 -12.37 -6.80 -8.69
CA VAL A 133 -13.68 -7.03 -9.30
C VAL A 133 -13.56 -7.06 -10.81
N MET A 134 -12.89 -6.07 -11.40
CA MET A 134 -12.70 -6.00 -12.86
C MET A 134 -11.89 -7.21 -13.37
N ALA A 135 -10.81 -7.58 -12.69
CA ALA A 135 -10.02 -8.74 -13.08
C ALA A 135 -10.81 -10.05 -12.99
N ASN A 136 -11.68 -10.19 -11.98
CA ASN A 136 -12.57 -11.35 -11.85
C ASN A 136 -13.61 -11.43 -12.97
N LEU A 137 -14.20 -10.31 -13.38
CA LEU A 137 -15.15 -10.27 -14.50
C LEU A 137 -14.47 -10.67 -15.81
N LEU A 138 -13.28 -10.12 -16.07
CA LEU A 138 -12.49 -10.42 -17.27
C LEU A 138 -12.09 -11.90 -17.34
N ARG A 139 -11.67 -12.49 -16.21
CA ARG A 139 -11.33 -13.92 -16.13
C ARG A 139 -12.53 -14.84 -16.29
N ARG A 140 -13.71 -14.44 -15.80
CA ARG A 140 -14.95 -15.23 -15.93
C ARG A 140 -15.45 -15.32 -17.37
N ARG A 141 -15.01 -14.42 -18.26
CA ARG A 141 -15.46 -14.36 -19.64
C ARG A 141 -16.98 -14.32 -19.72
N ASP A 142 -17.58 -13.39 -18.99
CA ASP A 142 -19.03 -13.26 -18.93
C ASP A 142 -19.59 -12.98 -20.34
N PRO A 143 -20.43 -13.86 -20.91
CA PRO A 143 -20.99 -13.68 -22.24
C PRO A 143 -22.24 -12.79 -22.24
N THR A 144 -22.67 -12.25 -21.09
CA THR A 144 -23.94 -11.52 -20.98
C THR A 144 -24.04 -10.40 -22.01
N VAL A 145 -22.96 -9.63 -22.22
CA VAL A 145 -22.90 -8.55 -23.23
C VAL A 145 -22.95 -9.10 -24.66
N ASP A 146 -22.28 -10.21 -24.93
CA ASP A 146 -22.24 -10.83 -26.27
C ASP A 146 -23.57 -11.52 -26.63
N SER A 147 -24.27 -12.06 -25.63
CA SER A 147 -25.53 -12.78 -25.78
C SER A 147 -26.79 -11.90 -25.84
N MET A 148 -26.65 -10.57 -25.70
CA MET A 148 -27.78 -9.63 -25.80
C MET A 148 -28.42 -9.71 -27.19
N GLN A 149 -29.75 -9.89 -27.23
CA GLN A 149 -30.51 -9.86 -28.48
C GLN A 149 -31.26 -8.53 -28.64
N PRO A 150 -31.26 -7.92 -29.84
CA PRO A 150 -31.97 -6.67 -30.10
C PRO A 150 -33.48 -6.73 -29.83
N GLY A 151 -34.10 -7.92 -29.84
CA GLY A 151 -35.54 -8.08 -29.61
C GLY A 151 -35.98 -8.16 -28.14
N TRP A 152 -35.06 -8.04 -27.17
CA TRP A 152 -35.35 -8.13 -25.73
C TRP A 152 -35.42 -6.77 -25.02
N PHE A 153 -35.10 -5.69 -25.72
CA PHE A 153 -35.03 -4.30 -25.22
C PHE A 153 -35.71 -3.37 -26.22
#